data_AF-A0A259CA83-F1
#
_entry.id   AF-A0A259CA83-F1
#
_cell.length_a   1.000
_cell.length_b   1.000
_cell.length_c   1.000
_cell.angle_alpha   90.00
_cell.angle_beta   90.00
_cell.angle_gamma   90.00
#
_symmetry.space_group_name_H-M   'P 1'
#
loop_
_entity.id
_entity.type
_entity.pdbx_description
1 polymer ?
#
loop_
_entity_poly.entity_id
_entity_poly.type
_entity_poly.pdbx_seq_one_letter_code
_entity_poly.pdbx_strand_id
1 'polypeptide(L)'
;MESNVALVKSAKMKLDAADKRSNLANETRQFFDKSFRFGETDLPTRLRIELEAVDASRQAAIAKINYAVSVSNLRQALGLLPE
;
A
#
# COMPACT_ATOMS: atom_id res chain seq x y z
N MET A 1 -21.58 6.13 -15.90
CA MET A 1 -20.21 6.67 -15.98
C MET A 1 -19.75 7.27 -14.65
N GLU A 2 -20.53 8.14 -14.00
CA GLU A 2 -20.15 8.81 -12.74
C GLU A 2 -19.71 7.85 -11.62
N SER A 3 -20.37 6.69 -11.49
CA SER A 3 -19.98 5.66 -10.53
C SER A 3 -18.54 5.13 -10.73
N ASN A 4 -18.13 4.86 -11.98
CA ASN A 4 -16.77 4.37 -12.26
C ASN A 4 -15.69 5.44 -12.02
N VAL A 5 -16.02 6.71 -12.30
CA VAL A 5 -15.13 7.85 -11.98
C VAL A 5 -14.94 7.97 -10.46
N ALA A 6 -16.02 7.85 -9.68
CA ALA A 6 -15.96 7.85 -8.22
C ALA A 6 -15.13 6.68 -7.67
N LEU A 7 -15.26 5.47 -8.25
CA LEU A 7 -14.47 4.30 -7.88
C LEU A 7 -12.96 4.50 -8.15
N VAL A 8 -12.59 5.05 -9.31
CA VAL A 8 -11.20 5.38 -9.63
C VAL A 8 -10.62 6.39 -8.63
N LYS A 9 -11.37 7.45 -8.30
CA LYS A 9 -10.94 8.46 -7.32
C LYS A 9 -10.76 7.86 -5.94
N SER A 10 -11.71 7.05 -5.48
CA SER A 10 -11.61 6.35 -4.18
C SER A 10 -10.41 5.39 -4.15
N ALA A 11 -10.21 4.59 -5.21
CA ALA A 11 -9.09 3.67 -5.32
C ALA A 11 -7.75 4.42 -5.33
N LYS A 12 -7.66 5.59 -5.99
CA LYS A 12 -6.48 6.44 -5.96
C LYS A 12 -6.17 6.96 -4.57
N MET A 13 -7.17 7.45 -3.83
CA MET A 13 -6.99 7.89 -2.44
C MET A 13 -6.51 6.76 -1.52
N LYS A 14 -7.06 5.55 -1.70
CA LYS A 14 -6.65 4.35 -0.95
C LYS A 14 -5.21 3.94 -1.27
N LEU A 15 -4.83 3.99 -2.55
CA LEU A 15 -3.45 3.76 -2.99
C LEU A 15 -2.49 4.75 -2.34
N ASP A 16 -2.77 6.04 -2.44
CA ASP A 16 -1.88 7.08 -1.89
C ASP A 16 -1.74 6.96 -0.36
N ALA A 17 -2.79 6.55 0.35
CA ALA A 17 -2.72 6.28 1.79
C ALA A 17 -1.92 5.00 2.12
N ALA A 18 -2.13 3.92 1.36
CA ALA A 18 -1.41 2.66 1.55
C ALA A 18 0.08 2.80 1.24
N ASP A 19 0.44 3.55 0.20
CA ASP A 19 1.84 3.86 -0.15
C ASP A 19 2.53 4.65 0.97
N LYS A 20 1.88 5.69 1.51
CA LYS A 20 2.40 6.45 2.65
C LYS A 20 2.61 5.57 3.88
N ARG A 21 1.64 4.70 4.20
CA ARG A 21 1.75 3.76 5.31
C ARG A 21 2.91 2.78 5.11
N SER A 22 3.04 2.22 3.90
CA SER A 22 4.12 1.31 3.53
C SER A 22 5.50 1.98 3.68
N ASN A 23 5.64 3.22 3.21
CA ASN A 23 6.91 3.96 3.34
C ASN A 23 7.28 4.18 4.82
N LEU A 24 6.34 4.67 5.62
CA LEU A 24 6.57 4.92 7.05
C LEU A 24 6.89 3.63 7.83
N ALA A 25 6.17 2.54 7.54
CA ALA A 25 6.43 1.25 8.19
C ALA A 25 7.82 0.69 7.81
N ASN A 26 8.26 0.88 6.57
CA ASN A 26 9.60 0.49 6.13
C ASN A 26 10.71 1.35 6.76
N GLU A 27 10.50 2.66 6.90
CA GLU A 27 11.42 3.54 7.63
C GLU A 27 11.51 3.15 9.11
N THR A 28 10.36 2.89 9.73
CA THR A 28 10.28 2.41 11.12
C THR A 28 11.02 1.09 11.29
N ARG A 29 10.80 0.13 10.39
CA ARG A 29 11.53 -1.15 10.37
C ARG A 29 13.04 -0.96 10.31
N GLN A 30 13.55 -0.06 9.48
CA GLN A 30 15.00 0.21 9.40
C GLN A 30 15.56 0.82 10.68
N PHE A 31 14.78 1.66 11.37
CA PHE A 31 15.16 2.21 12.67
C PHE A 31 15.25 1.11 13.74
N PHE A 32 14.22 0.26 13.83
CA PHE A 32 14.19 -0.84 14.80
C PHE A 32 15.22 -1.95 14.52
N ASP A 33 15.58 -2.20 13.25
CA ASP A 33 16.70 -3.09 12.90
C ASP A 33 18.01 -2.59 13.51
N LYS A 34 18.30 -1.28 13.39
CA LYS A 34 19.50 -0.68 13.99
C LYS A 34 19.46 -0.79 15.52
N SER A 35 18.37 -0.40 16.16
CA SER A 35 18.21 -0.47 17.63
C SER A 35 18.35 -1.90 18.16
N PHE A 36 17.79 -2.89 17.46
CA PHE A 36 17.97 -4.31 17.79
C PHE A 36 19.44 -4.74 17.71
N ARG A 37 20.17 -4.32 16.67
CA ARG A 37 21.61 -4.62 16.52
C ARG A 37 22.47 -4.00 17.60
N PHE A 38 22.03 -2.90 18.21
CA PHE A 38 22.69 -2.28 19.38
C PHE A 38 22.22 -2.85 20.73
N GLY A 39 21.26 -3.78 20.74
CA GLY A 39 20.73 -4.39 21.95
C GLY A 39 19.73 -3.52 22.72
N GLU A 40 19.27 -2.41 22.12
CA GLU A 40 18.32 -1.47 22.73
C GLU A 40 16.85 -1.88 22.53
N THR A 41 16.58 -2.71 21.51
CA THR A 41 15.26 -3.27 21.20
C THR A 41 15.30 -4.79 21.39
N ASP A 42 14.27 -5.37 22.00
CA ASP A 42 14.11 -6.83 22.10
C ASP A 42 13.61 -7.49 20.80
N LEU A 43 13.87 -8.79 20.66
CA LEU A 43 13.48 -9.56 19.46
C LEU A 43 11.96 -9.54 19.19
N PRO A 44 11.07 -9.75 20.19
CA PRO A 44 9.63 -9.62 19.98
C PRO A 44 9.18 -8.29 19.38
N THR A 45 9.69 -7.17 19.90
CA THR A 45 9.39 -5.83 19.41
C THR A 45 9.87 -5.65 17.98
N ARG A 46 11.10 -6.11 17.66
CA ARG A 46 11.61 -6.10 16.29
C ARG A 46 10.72 -6.89 15.32
N LEU A 47 10.27 -8.09 15.71
CA LEU A 47 9.46 -8.95 14.84
C LEU A 47 8.06 -8.37 14.62
N ARG A 48 7.50 -7.68 15.61
CA ARG A 48 6.22 -6.96 15.45
C ARG A 48 6.32 -5.85 14.40
N ILE A 49 7.40 -5.07 14.42
CA ILE A 49 7.64 -4.00 13.44
C ILE A 49 7.90 -4.60 12.04
N GLU A 50 8.65 -5.69 11.96
CA GLU A 50 8.86 -6.41 10.69
C GLU A 50 7.53 -6.86 10.08
N LEU A 51 6.65 -7.47 10.88
CA LEU A 51 5.32 -7.91 10.44
C LEU A 51 4.46 -6.74 9.94
N GLU A 52 4.48 -5.62 10.66
CA GLU A 52 3.74 -4.41 10.26
C GLU A 52 4.22 -3.85 8.92
N ALA A 53 5.54 -3.80 8.69
CA ALA A 53 6.11 -3.35 7.43
C ALA A 53 5.76 -4.27 6.25
N VAL A 54 5.78 -5.59 6.48
CA VAL A 54 5.37 -6.58 5.47
C VAL A 54 3.88 -6.44 5.14
N ASP A 55 3.02 -6.31 6.15
CA ASP A 55 1.57 -6.12 5.95
C ASP A 55 1.27 -4.81 5.21
N ALA A 56 1.89 -3.70 5.61
CA ALA A 56 1.73 -2.41 4.94
C ALA A 56 2.18 -2.46 3.47
N SER A 57 3.31 -3.12 3.18
CA SER A 57 3.80 -3.30 1.81
C SER A 57 2.85 -4.16 0.97
N ARG A 58 2.30 -5.23 1.55
CA ARG A 58 1.29 -6.07 0.89
C ARG A 58 0.01 -5.27 0.58
N GLN A 59 -0.44 -4.44 1.51
CA GLN A 59 -1.63 -3.60 1.31
C GLN A 59 -1.42 -2.55 0.21
N ALA A 60 -0.25 -1.92 0.14
CA ALA A 60 0.11 -1.01 -0.95
C ALA A 60 0.07 -1.71 -2.32
N ALA A 61 0.64 -2.93 -2.41
CA ALA A 61 0.60 -3.72 -3.63
C ALA A 61 -0.85 -4.04 -4.07
N ILE A 62 -1.71 -4.44 -3.14
CA ILE A 62 -3.13 -4.71 -3.41
C ILE A 62 -3.86 -3.42 -3.83
N ALA A 63 -3.61 -2.30 -3.16
CA ALA A 63 -4.22 -1.02 -3.51
C ALA A 63 -3.84 -0.58 -4.93
N LYS A 64 -2.60 -0.85 -5.36
CA LYS A 64 -2.12 -0.57 -6.71
C LYS A 64 -2.87 -1.40 -7.76
N ILE A 65 -3.08 -2.69 -7.50
CA ILE A 65 -3.89 -3.57 -8.35
C ILE A 65 -5.33 -3.04 -8.44
N ASN A 66 -5.95 -2.71 -7.31
CA ASN A 66 -7.33 -2.22 -7.27
C ASN A 66 -7.52 -0.89 -8.03
N TYR A 67 -6.52 -0.01 -7.97
CA TYR A 67 -6.52 1.22 -8.76
C TYR A 67 -6.45 0.92 -10.27
N ALA A 68 -5.54 0.03 -10.70
CA ALA A 68 -5.43 -0.38 -12.10
C ALA A 68 -6.73 -1.02 -12.62
N VAL A 69 -7.36 -1.89 -11.82
CA VAL A 69 -8.67 -2.49 -12.13
C VAL A 69 -9.75 -1.42 -12.29
N SER A 70 -9.83 -0.46 -11.38
CA SER A 70 -10.80 0.64 -11.45
C SER A 70 -10.62 1.48 -12.73
N VAL A 71 -9.37 1.76 -13.12
CA VAL A 71 -9.04 2.49 -14.36
C VAL A 71 -9.45 1.68 -15.60
N SER A 72 -9.17 0.38 -15.62
CA SER A 72 -9.59 -0.51 -16.72
C SER A 72 -11.11 -0.51 -16.87
N ASN A 73 -11.84 -0.67 -15.77
CA ASN A 73 -13.31 -0.67 -15.77
C ASN A 73 -13.88 0.66 -16.28
N LEU A 74 -13.25 1.79 -15.91
CA LEU A 74 -13.65 3.09 -16.44
C LEU A 74 -13.44 3.17 -17.96
N ARG A 75 -12.29 2.71 -18.48
CA ARG A 75 -12.02 2.70 -19.94
C ARG A 75 -13.03 1.84 -20.70
N GLN A 76 -13.31 0.64 -20.21
CA GLN A 76 -14.32 -0.25 -20.80
C GLN A 76 -15.71 0.40 -20.81
N ALA A 77 -16.10 1.06 -19.72
CA ALA A 77 -17.38 1.78 -19.65
C ALA A 77 -17.47 3.02 -20.55
N LEU A 78 -16.33 3.55 -20.99
CA LEU A 78 -16.24 4.62 -21.99
C LEU A 78 -16.21 4.09 -23.43
N GLY A 79 -16.27 2.76 -23.64
CA GLY A 79 -16.12 2.14 -24.96
C GLY A 79 -14.69 2.20 -25.52
N LEU A 80 -13.72 2.58 -24.68
CA LEU A 80 -12.30 2.53 -24.99
C LEU A 80 -11.85 1.08 -24.73
N LEU A 81 -11.98 0.23 -25.76
CA LEU A 81 -11.56 -1.17 -25.71
C LEU A 81 -10.11 -1.30 -25.18
N PRO A 82 -9.81 -2.30 -24.34
CA PRO A 82 -8.44 -2.60 -23.96
C PRO A 82 -7.71 -3.33 -25.11
N GLU A 83 -6.46 -2.97 -25.34
CA GLU A 83 -5.45 -3.93 -25.82
C GLU A 83 -4.98 -4.81 -24.66
#